data_AF-A0A151PGR7-F1
#
_entry.id   AF-A0A151PGR7-F1
#
_cell.length_a   1.000
_cell.length_b   1.000
_cell.length_c   1.000
_cell.angle_alpha   90.00
_cell.angle_beta   90.00
_cell.angle_gamma   90.00
#
_symmetry.space_group_name_H-M   'P 1'
#
loop_
_entity.id
_entity.type
_entity.pdbx_description
1 polymer ?
#
loop_
_entity_poly.entity_id
_entity_poly.type
_entity_poly.pdbx_seq_one_letter_code
_entity_poly.pdbx_strand_id
1 'polypeptide(L)' 'MSTAPEVVVAKHCGLRVFGLSLITNTVVRDYDSEDSASHEAVLEASQARAAALQTLVTQLVGSIEP' A
#
# COMPACT_ATOMS: atom_id res chain seq x y z
N MET A 1 -3.28 -6.69 -5.26
CA MET A 1 -4.67 -7.15 -5.00
C MET A 1 -4.66 -7.97 -3.72
N SER A 2 -5.02 -7.37 -2.59
CA SER A 2 -4.83 -7.91 -1.23
C SER A 2 -5.70 -7.13 -0.22
N THR A 3 -5.42 -7.29 1.07
CA THR A 3 -5.73 -6.34 2.17
C THR A 3 -7.17 -6.37 2.69
N ALA A 4 -8.18 -6.34 1.83
CA ALA A 4 -9.57 -6.30 2.29
C ALA A 4 -9.99 -7.54 3.12
N PRO A 5 -9.64 -8.78 2.72
CA PRO A 5 -9.96 -9.97 3.52
C PRO A 5 -9.36 -9.95 4.94
N GLU A 6 -8.12 -9.49 5.08
CA GLU A 6 -7.41 -9.42 6.36
C GLU A 6 -8.07 -8.41 7.30
N VAL A 7 -8.49 -7.24 6.77
CA VAL A 7 -9.19 -6.21 7.53
C VAL A 7 -10.53 -6.73 8.06
N VAL A 8 -11.29 -7.47 7.24
CA VAL A 8 -12.58 -8.04 7.65
C VAL A 8 -12.42 -8.96 8.85
N VAL A 9 -11.45 -9.87 8.82
CA VAL A 9 -11.18 -10.80 9.93
C VAL A 9 -10.69 -10.06 11.17
N ALA A 10 -9.75 -9.11 11.04
CA ALA A 10 -9.25 -8.34 12.17
C ALA A 10 -10.34 -7.52 12.86
N LYS A 11 -11.26 -6.90 12.09
CA LYS A 11 -12.40 -6.17 12.64
C LYS A 11 -13.43 -7.08 13.27
N HIS A 12 -13.65 -8.28 12.73
CA HIS A 12 -14.50 -9.30 13.36
C HIS A 12 -13.99 -9.67 14.76
N CYS A 13 -12.66 -9.72 14.94
CA CYS A 13 -12.02 -9.97 16.23
C CYS A 13 -11.89 -8.73 17.14
N GLY A 14 -12.48 -7.58 16.77
CA GLY A 14 -12.44 -6.36 17.57
C GLY A 14 -11.13 -5.57 17.52
N LEU A 15 -10.22 -5.87 16.59
CA LEU A 15 -8.95 -5.17 16.47
C LEU A 15 -9.12 -3.76 15.86
N ARG A 16 -8.31 -2.80 16.32
CA ARG A 16 -8.09 -1.54 15.61
C ARG A 16 -7.22 -1.81 14.38
N VAL A 17 -7.62 -1.31 13.22
CA VAL A 17 -6.94 -1.57 11.95
C VAL A 17 -6.58 -0.24 11.29
N PHE A 18 -5.33 -0.12 10.85
CA PHE A 18 -4.83 0.96 10.02
C PHE A 18 -4.34 0.37 8.69
N GLY A 19 -4.73 0.96 7.57
CA GLY A 19 -4.35 0.53 6.23
C GLY A 19 -3.72 1.66 5.45
N LEU A 20 -2.68 1.35 4.67
CA LEU A 20 -2.01 2.28 3.77
C LEU A 20 -1.77 1.60 2.43
N SER A 21 -1.66 2.38 1.35
CA SER A 21 -1.31 1.88 0.03
C SER A 21 -0.26 2.80 -0.59
N LEU A 22 0.82 2.22 -1.10
CA LEU A 22 1.74 2.94 -1.96
C LEU A 22 1.16 2.98 -3.36
N ILE A 23 0.90 4.18 -3.87
CA ILE A 23 0.48 4.35 -5.26
C ILE A 23 1.72 4.18 -6.15
N THR A 24 1.75 3.07 -6.89
CA THR A 24 2.87 2.68 -7.74
C THR A 24 2.71 3.13 -9.18
N ASN A 25 1.49 3.43 -9.61
CA ASN A 25 1.17 3.90 -10.95
C ASN A 25 -0.19 4.61 -10.97
N THR A 26 -0.44 5.37 -12.03
CA THR A 26 -1.79 5.80 -12.38
C THR A 26 -2.41 4.74 -13.29
N VAL A 27 -3.67 4.36 -13.05
CA VAL A 27 -4.35 3.41 -13.94
C VAL A 27 -4.54 4.03 -15.32
N VAL A 28 -4.26 3.26 -16.36
CA VAL A 28 -4.49 3.67 -17.74
C VAL A 28 -5.99 3.77 -17.97
N ARG A 29 -6.45 4.93 -18.45
CA ARG A 29 -7.88 5.26 -18.64
C ARG A 29 -8.28 5.35 -20.11
N ASP A 30 -7.32 5.25 -21.01
CA ASP A 30 -7.52 5.34 -22.45
C ASP A 30 -7.29 3.97 -23.09
N TYR A 31 -8.19 3.58 -23.97
CA TYR A 31 -8.10 2.31 -24.71
C TYR A 31 -7.04 2.36 -25.82
N ASP A 32 -6.66 3.55 -26.29
CA ASP A 32 -5.62 3.74 -27.32
C ASP A 32 -4.21 3.93 -26.73
N SER A 33 -4.09 3.91 -25.40
CA SER A 33 -2.81 4.04 -24.70
C SER A 33 -1.98 2.76 -24.81
N GLU A 34 -0.71 2.90 -25.18
CA GLU A 34 0.26 1.79 -25.15
C GLU A 34 0.79 1.50 -23.74
N ASP A 35 0.55 2.41 -22.78
CA ASP A 35 0.94 2.19 -21.39
C ASP A 35 0.20 0.98 -20.80
N SER A 36 0.91 0.18 -20.02
CA SER A 36 0.34 -0.95 -19.28
C SER A 36 0.96 -1.06 -17.90
N ALA A 37 0.18 -1.61 -16.95
CA ALA A 37 0.71 -1.89 -15.63
C ALA A 37 1.65 -3.10 -15.71
N SER A 38 2.88 -2.95 -15.21
CA SER A 38 3.87 -4.03 -15.12
C SER A 38 4.31 -4.27 -13.68
N HIS A 39 4.75 -5.49 -13.38
CA HIS A 39 5.24 -5.82 -12.05
C HIS A 39 6.58 -5.13 -11.77
N GLU A 40 7.41 -4.99 -12.80
CA GLU A 40 8.71 -4.33 -12.77
C GLU A 40 8.56 -2.87 -12.36
N ALA A 41 7.62 -2.12 -12.98
CA ALA A 41 7.36 -0.72 -12.61
C ALA A 41 6.83 -0.59 -11.17
N VAL A 42 6.03 -1.56 -10.72
CA VAL A 42 5.56 -1.63 -9.33
C VAL A 42 6.74 -1.81 -8.36
N LEU A 43 7.68 -2.71 -8.68
CA LEU A 43 8.87 -2.96 -7.87
C LEU A 43 9.79 -1.73 -7.83
N GLU A 44 10.03 -1.08 -8.97
CA GLU A 44 10.86 0.13 -9.05
C GLU A 44 10.28 1.27 -8.20
N ALA A 45 8.97 1.56 -8.35
CA ALA A 45 8.29 2.57 -7.54
C ALA A 45 8.32 2.24 -6.05
N SER A 46 8.19 0.95 -5.69
CA SER A 46 8.27 0.47 -4.31
C SER A 46 9.68 0.67 -3.74
N GLN A 47 10.71 0.31 -4.49
CA GLN A 47 12.09 0.43 -4.06
C GLN A 47 12.49 1.91 -3.89
N ALA A 48 12.05 2.78 -4.80
CA ALA A 48 12.27 4.23 -4.70
C ALA A 48 11.62 4.87 -3.46
N ARG A 49 10.62 4.22 -2.85
CA ARG A 49 9.87 4.74 -1.68
C ARG A 49 10.07 3.92 -0.41
N ALA A 50 10.88 2.86 -0.46
CA ALA A 50 11.11 1.96 0.66
C ALA A 50 11.58 2.69 1.93
N ALA A 51 12.58 3.57 1.81
CA ALA A 51 13.10 4.33 2.96
C ALA A 51 12.05 5.25 3.58
N ALA A 52 11.27 5.96 2.75
CA ALA A 52 10.21 6.85 3.24
C ALA A 52 9.08 6.07 3.95
N LEU A 53 8.67 4.93 3.37
CA LEU A 53 7.68 4.04 3.99
C LEU A 53 8.20 3.48 5.31
N GLN A 54 9.47 3.08 5.39
CA GLN A 54 10.08 2.60 6.61
C GLN A 54 10.04 3.67 7.70
N THR A 55 10.46 4.91 7.42
CA THR A 55 10.40 6.01 8.38
C THR A 55 8.97 6.27 8.87
N LEU A 56 8.00 6.31 7.95
CA LEU A 56 6.60 6.54 8.27
C LEU A 56 6.05 5.45 9.20
N VAL A 57 6.27 4.18 8.87
CA VAL A 57 5.77 3.05 9.67
C VAL A 57 6.46 3.00 11.04
N THR A 58 7.77 3.28 11.12
CA THR A 58 8.48 3.37 12.40
C THR A 58 7.88 4.44 13.30
N GLN A 59 7.60 5.63 12.77
CA GLN A 59 6.97 6.71 13.52
C GLN A 59 5.54 6.37 13.93
N LEU A 60 4.76 5.77 13.01
CA LEU A 60 3.40 5.33 13.29
C LEU A 60 3.37 4.37 14.47
N VAL A 61 4.19 3.31 14.45
CA VAL A 61 4.26 2.32 15.54
C VAL A 61 4.63 2.98 16.87
N GLY A 62 5.58 3.93 16.86
CA GLY A 62 5.95 4.69 18.05
C GLY A 62 4.85 5.61 18.60
N SER A 63 3.82 5.92 17.82
CA SER A 63 2.67 6.74 18.22
C SER A 63 1.46 5.95 18.71
N ILE A 64 1.50 4.61 18.66
CA ILE A 64 0.36 3.77 19.06
C ILE A 64 0.29 3.73 20.59
N GLU A 65 -0.80 4.24 21.15
CA GLU A 65 -1.11 4.11 22.58
C GLU A 65 -1.32 2.64 22.97
N PRO A 66 -0.80 2.21 24.14
CA PRO A 66 -0.96 0.84 24.65
C PRO A 66 -2.43 0.46 24.92
#